data_AF-A0A848B681-F1
#
_entry.id   AF-A0A848B681-F1
#
_cell.length_a   1.000
_cell.length_b   1.000
_cell.length_c   1.000
_cell.angle_alpha   90.00
_cell.angle_beta   90.00
_cell.angle_gamma   90.00
#
_symmetry.space_group_name_H-M   'P 1'
#
loop_
_entity.id
_entity.type
_entity.pdbx_description
1 polymer ?
#
loop_
_entity_poly.entity_id
_entity_poly.type
_entity_poly.pdbx_seq_one_letter_code
_entity_poly.pdbx_strand_id
1 'polypeptide(L)'
;MNYRTGEETIKQAEVSAQLCTAECQAALNYNLCGGRQNKPAWDIDRIRCFNNPYREWIGAQIRADFFGWACAGNQELAAEFAWRDASWTHVKNGIYGEMFMATVEAAAFVESDPVRLVEIGLGEIPSNCRLAAALRKALAEIPKHDGMESFMAYMDDEFGTMSSVHTINNAVLCAAALIYGKMNPDACVCEAVTGGLDTDCNGATVGAIAGIVAGRRYFGGTLAARLNDTIKAEFGEFRCVTMASLAERTLQAYKSMNANR
;
A
#
# COMPACT_ATOMS: atom_id res chain seq x y z
N MET A 1 -30.71 -17.61 25.33
CA MET A 1 -30.73 -16.73 24.15
C MET A 1 -30.17 -15.39 24.59
N ASN A 2 -28.88 -15.14 24.35
CA ASN A 2 -28.30 -13.82 24.64
C ASN A 2 -28.64 -12.90 23.48
N TYR A 3 -29.57 -11.98 23.72
CA TYR A 3 -29.80 -10.84 22.85
C TYR A 3 -28.53 -9.99 22.88
N ARG A 4 -27.84 -9.88 21.74
CA ARG A 4 -26.84 -8.81 21.57
C ARG A 4 -27.59 -7.50 21.72
N THR A 5 -27.11 -6.64 22.61
CA THR A 5 -27.69 -5.33 22.85
C THR A 5 -27.57 -4.48 21.59
N GLY A 6 -28.52 -3.55 21.38
CA GLY A 6 -28.52 -2.66 20.21
C GLY A 6 -27.18 -1.92 20.00
N GLU A 7 -26.42 -1.69 21.07
CA GLU A 7 -25.10 -1.05 21.03
C GLU A 7 -24.02 -1.86 20.29
N GLU A 8 -23.98 -3.19 20.43
CA GLU A 8 -22.99 -4.02 19.71
C GLU A 8 -23.26 -4.06 18.21
N THR A 9 -24.55 -4.01 17.84
CA THR A 9 -24.99 -4.03 16.44
C THR A 9 -24.70 -2.69 15.77
N ILE A 10 -24.85 -1.57 16.50
CA ILE A 10 -24.46 -0.23 16.05
C ILE A 10 -22.94 -0.14 15.86
N LYS A 11 -22.13 -0.62 16.83
CA LYS A 11 -20.66 -0.63 16.70
C LYS A 11 -20.16 -1.47 15.51
N GLN A 12 -20.80 -2.62 15.23
CA GLN A 12 -20.42 -3.46 14.09
C GLN A 12 -20.80 -2.83 12.74
N ALA A 13 -21.91 -2.09 12.69
CA ALA A 13 -22.29 -1.29 11.51
C ALA A 13 -21.34 -0.09 11.30
N GLU A 14 -20.89 0.57 12.37
CA GLU A 14 -19.90 1.66 12.31
C GLU A 14 -18.55 1.18 11.76
N VAL A 15 -18.05 0.01 12.18
CA VAL A 15 -16.79 -0.55 11.66
C VAL A 15 -16.90 -0.94 10.18
N SER A 16 -18.06 -1.48 9.75
CA SER A 16 -18.26 -1.83 8.33
C SER A 16 -18.37 -0.59 7.42
N ALA A 17 -18.78 0.55 7.95
CA ALA A 17 -18.85 1.81 7.20
C ALA A 17 -17.47 2.44 6.94
N GLN A 18 -16.43 1.99 7.64
CA GLN A 18 -15.04 2.44 7.47
C GLN A 18 -14.22 1.56 6.52
N LEU A 19 -14.73 0.39 6.11
CA LEU A 19 -14.08 -0.49 5.15
C LEU A 19 -14.52 -0.12 3.73
N CYS A 20 -13.55 0.04 2.84
CA CYS A 20 -13.80 0.37 1.44
C CYS A 20 -13.73 -0.87 0.55
N THR A 21 -14.43 -0.84 -0.59
CA THR A 21 -14.19 -1.71 -1.75
C THR A 21 -14.00 -3.21 -1.46
N ALA A 22 -12.79 -3.76 -1.70
CA ALA A 22 -12.49 -5.19 -1.61
C ALA A 22 -12.60 -5.72 -0.19
N GLU A 23 -12.12 -4.95 0.77
CA GLU A 23 -12.15 -5.24 2.20
C GLU A 23 -13.59 -5.25 2.72
N CYS A 24 -14.40 -4.27 2.30
CA CYS A 24 -15.81 -4.20 2.63
C CYS A 24 -16.55 -5.45 2.13
N GLN A 25 -16.36 -5.79 0.85
CA GLN A 25 -17.01 -6.96 0.26
C GLN A 25 -16.53 -8.27 0.90
N ALA A 26 -15.23 -8.39 1.20
CA ALA A 26 -14.68 -9.55 1.89
C ALA A 26 -15.27 -9.71 3.30
N ALA A 27 -15.41 -8.62 4.05
CA ALA A 27 -16.05 -8.63 5.36
C ALA A 27 -17.53 -9.06 5.28
N LEU A 28 -18.28 -8.56 4.29
CA LEU A 28 -19.65 -8.99 4.02
C LEU A 28 -19.71 -10.49 3.70
N ASN A 29 -18.83 -10.98 2.82
CA ASN A 29 -18.77 -12.38 2.45
C ASN A 29 -18.45 -13.27 3.65
N TYR A 30 -17.50 -12.88 4.49
CA TYR A 30 -17.18 -13.58 5.73
C TYR A 30 -18.40 -13.70 6.65
N ASN A 31 -19.14 -12.60 6.83
CA ASN A 31 -20.35 -12.59 7.65
C ASN A 31 -21.46 -13.48 7.06
N LEU A 32 -21.55 -13.58 5.74
CA LEU A 32 -22.51 -14.44 5.04
C LEU A 32 -22.12 -15.93 5.06
N CYS A 33 -20.86 -16.27 5.28
CA CYS A 33 -20.39 -17.65 5.33
C CYS A 33 -20.73 -18.37 6.65
N GLY A 34 -21.21 -17.67 7.70
CA GLY A 34 -21.48 -18.28 9.00
C GLY A 34 -22.95 -18.63 9.24
N GLY A 35 -23.28 -19.92 9.38
CA GLY A 35 -24.50 -20.34 10.08
C GLY A 35 -24.42 -20.02 11.58
N ARG A 36 -25.57 -19.78 12.25
CA ARG A 36 -25.66 -19.45 13.69
C ARG A 36 -25.09 -20.53 14.61
N GLN A 37 -25.02 -21.77 14.10
CA GLN A 37 -24.39 -22.94 14.71
C GLN A 37 -23.78 -23.73 13.54
N ASN A 38 -22.50 -24.09 13.62
CA ASN A 38 -21.63 -24.56 12.51
C ASN A 38 -21.16 -23.43 11.58
N LYS A 39 -20.13 -22.70 12.02
CA LYS A 39 -19.29 -21.94 11.09
C LYS A 39 -18.58 -22.95 10.19
N PRO A 40 -18.79 -22.94 8.85
CA PRO A 40 -17.95 -23.74 7.97
C PRO A 40 -16.50 -23.30 8.14
N ALA A 41 -15.58 -24.21 7.79
CA ALA A 41 -14.16 -23.89 7.67
C ALA A 41 -13.98 -22.62 6.83
N TRP A 42 -13.02 -21.78 7.22
CA TRP A 42 -12.69 -20.52 6.56
C TRP A 42 -12.52 -20.71 5.05
N ASP A 43 -13.56 -20.42 4.26
CA ASP A 43 -13.49 -20.46 2.78
C ASP A 43 -12.95 -19.11 2.28
N ILE A 44 -11.63 -18.97 2.37
CA ILE A 44 -10.93 -17.74 2.00
C ILE A 44 -11.18 -17.33 0.55
N ASP A 45 -11.35 -18.30 -0.35
CA ASP A 45 -11.60 -18.04 -1.77
C ASP A 45 -12.97 -17.44 -1.98
N ARG A 46 -14.01 -17.99 -1.34
CA ARG A 46 -15.33 -17.36 -1.36
C ARG A 46 -15.28 -15.96 -0.75
N ILE A 47 -14.56 -15.78 0.35
CA ILE A 47 -14.50 -14.51 1.07
C ILE A 47 -13.92 -13.41 0.21
N ARG A 48 -12.77 -13.63 -0.43
CA ARG A 48 -12.14 -12.60 -1.26
C ARG A 48 -12.68 -12.52 -2.69
N CYS A 49 -13.33 -13.55 -3.22
CA CYS A 49 -13.74 -13.58 -4.64
C CYS A 49 -15.24 -13.41 -4.89
N PHE A 50 -16.12 -13.85 -3.99
CA PHE A 50 -17.56 -13.84 -4.23
C PHE A 50 -18.08 -12.41 -4.36
N ASN A 51 -18.58 -12.05 -5.55
CA ASN A 51 -19.07 -10.70 -5.87
C ASN A 51 -18.09 -9.56 -5.48
N ASN A 52 -16.78 -9.81 -5.50
CA ASN A 52 -15.77 -8.80 -5.19
C ASN A 52 -15.06 -8.33 -6.46
N PRO A 53 -15.59 -7.32 -7.19
CA PRO A 53 -14.93 -6.79 -8.38
C PRO A 53 -13.66 -5.97 -8.06
N TYR A 54 -13.44 -5.62 -6.79
CA TYR A 54 -12.39 -4.71 -6.33
C TYR A 54 -11.10 -5.41 -5.89
N ARG A 55 -11.09 -6.75 -5.88
CA ARG A 55 -9.98 -7.60 -5.38
C ARG A 55 -8.59 -7.41 -6.03
N GLU A 56 -8.49 -6.59 -7.09
CA GLU A 56 -7.24 -6.17 -7.75
C GLU A 56 -7.08 -4.63 -7.76
N TRP A 57 -7.77 -3.94 -6.86
CA TRP A 57 -7.59 -2.50 -6.61
C TRP A 57 -6.53 -2.28 -5.54
N ILE A 58 -6.10 -1.03 -5.40
CA ILE A 58 -4.93 -0.61 -4.60
C ILE A 58 -5.11 -0.77 -3.07
N GLY A 59 -6.30 -1.14 -2.57
CA GLY A 59 -6.60 -1.19 -1.13
C GLY A 59 -5.62 -2.01 -0.28
N ALA A 60 -5.12 -3.12 -0.81
CA ALA A 60 -4.02 -3.88 -0.20
C ALA A 60 -2.69 -3.10 -0.21
N GLN A 61 -2.29 -2.57 -1.38
CA GLN A 61 -1.04 -1.84 -1.58
C GLN A 61 -0.88 -0.64 -0.61
N ILE A 62 -1.93 0.09 -0.31
CA ILE A 62 -1.85 1.28 0.58
C ILE A 62 -1.63 0.96 2.06
N ARG A 63 -1.69 -0.32 2.43
CA ARG A 63 -1.35 -0.79 3.79
C ARG A 63 0.05 -1.38 3.88
N ALA A 64 0.75 -1.48 2.74
CA ALA A 64 2.06 -2.11 2.64
C ALA A 64 3.12 -1.43 3.51
N ASP A 65 3.02 -0.11 3.66
CA ASP A 65 4.07 0.73 4.24
C ASP A 65 4.52 0.23 5.63
N PHE A 66 3.55 -0.14 6.47
CA PHE A 66 3.84 -0.66 7.81
C PHE A 66 4.71 -1.92 7.79
N PHE A 67 4.45 -2.84 6.87
CA PHE A 67 5.23 -4.08 6.74
C PHE A 67 6.65 -3.79 6.27
N GLY A 68 6.81 -2.81 5.36
CA GLY A 68 8.12 -2.31 4.93
C GLY A 68 8.93 -1.72 6.08
N TRP A 69 8.34 -0.82 6.87
CA TRP A 69 9.02 -0.18 8.01
C TRP A 69 9.35 -1.17 9.12
N ALA A 70 8.41 -2.05 9.46
CA ALA A 70 8.61 -3.04 10.49
C ALA A 70 9.71 -4.03 10.07
N CYS A 71 9.82 -4.37 8.78
CA CYS A 71 10.82 -5.27 8.24
C CYS A 71 12.01 -4.56 7.57
N ALA A 72 12.38 -3.36 8.03
CA ALA A 72 13.47 -2.57 7.45
C ALA A 72 14.73 -3.42 7.15
N GLY A 73 15.18 -3.40 5.89
CA GLY A 73 16.33 -4.17 5.41
C GLY A 73 16.07 -5.68 5.17
N ASN A 74 14.82 -6.13 5.24
CA ASN A 74 14.44 -7.54 5.13
C ASN A 74 13.19 -7.71 4.24
N GLN A 75 13.46 -7.69 2.95
CA GLN A 75 12.51 -7.72 1.84
C GLN A 75 11.58 -8.94 1.88
N GLU A 76 12.15 -10.14 2.00
CA GLU A 76 11.39 -11.41 1.99
C GLU A 76 10.33 -11.44 3.10
N LEU A 77 10.68 -10.98 4.31
CA LEU A 77 9.73 -10.95 5.42
C LEU A 77 8.65 -9.87 5.24
N ALA A 78 9.01 -8.72 4.67
CA ALA A 78 8.05 -7.67 4.34
C ALA A 78 7.02 -8.18 3.34
N ALA A 79 7.47 -8.85 2.27
CA ALA A 79 6.63 -9.49 1.27
C ALA A 79 5.74 -10.59 1.87
N GLU A 80 6.29 -11.41 2.76
CA GLU A 80 5.54 -12.46 3.45
C GLU A 80 4.39 -11.88 4.29
N PHE A 81 4.64 -10.83 5.08
CA PHE A 81 3.59 -10.20 5.88
C PHE A 81 2.53 -9.51 5.03
N ALA A 82 2.95 -8.78 4.00
CA ALA A 82 2.04 -8.21 3.01
C ALA A 82 1.16 -9.28 2.35
N TRP A 83 1.74 -10.44 1.97
CA TRP A 83 0.96 -11.54 1.43
C TRP A 83 -0.07 -12.08 2.42
N ARG A 84 0.31 -12.23 3.70
CA ARG A 84 -0.59 -12.70 4.76
C ARG A 84 -1.73 -11.73 5.02
N ASP A 85 -1.48 -10.43 5.02
CA ASP A 85 -2.50 -9.38 5.16
C ASP A 85 -3.48 -9.40 3.98
N ALA A 86 -2.94 -9.25 2.76
CA ALA A 86 -3.72 -9.14 1.54
C ALA A 86 -4.57 -10.38 1.23
N SER A 87 -4.09 -11.58 1.62
CA SER A 87 -4.67 -12.86 1.19
C SER A 87 -6.14 -13.05 1.56
N TRP A 88 -6.61 -12.35 2.60
CA TRP A 88 -8.00 -12.38 3.05
C TRP A 88 -8.97 -11.54 2.21
N THR A 89 -8.48 -10.47 1.57
CA THR A 89 -9.34 -9.45 0.92
C THR A 89 -9.09 -9.30 -0.57
N HIS A 90 -7.87 -9.57 -1.03
CA HIS A 90 -7.41 -9.37 -2.41
C HIS A 90 -6.94 -10.67 -3.04
N VAL A 91 -6.76 -10.66 -4.37
CA VAL A 91 -6.12 -11.73 -5.13
C VAL A 91 -5.21 -11.16 -6.21
N LYS A 92 -4.31 -11.99 -6.74
CA LYS A 92 -3.48 -11.64 -7.91
C LYS A 92 -2.81 -10.28 -7.74
N ASN A 93 -3.01 -9.34 -8.67
CA ASN A 93 -2.31 -8.06 -8.65
C ASN A 93 -2.64 -7.21 -7.41
N GLY A 94 -3.80 -7.41 -6.77
CA GLY A 94 -4.10 -6.76 -5.50
C GLY A 94 -3.12 -7.18 -4.39
N ILE A 95 -2.89 -8.49 -4.24
CA ILE A 95 -1.88 -9.03 -3.30
C ILE A 95 -0.48 -8.63 -3.75
N TYR A 96 -0.19 -8.75 -5.05
CA TYR A 96 1.15 -8.50 -5.57
C TYR A 96 1.56 -7.03 -5.38
N GLY A 97 0.63 -6.08 -5.43
CA GLY A 97 0.93 -4.67 -5.14
C GLY A 97 1.40 -4.44 -3.72
N GLU A 98 0.75 -5.08 -2.75
CA GLU A 98 1.16 -4.97 -1.34
C GLU A 98 2.52 -5.61 -1.10
N MET A 99 2.72 -6.81 -1.64
CA MET A 99 4.02 -7.50 -1.58
C MET A 99 5.13 -6.64 -2.21
N PHE A 100 4.85 -6.05 -3.39
CA PHE A 100 5.77 -5.20 -4.11
C PHE A 100 6.14 -3.95 -3.30
N MET A 101 5.17 -3.17 -2.81
CA MET A 101 5.47 -1.94 -2.08
C MET A 101 6.12 -2.18 -0.73
N ALA A 102 5.68 -3.21 0.03
CA ALA A 102 6.30 -3.55 1.30
C ALA A 102 7.79 -3.92 1.11
N THR A 103 8.08 -4.64 0.01
CA THR A 103 9.45 -4.98 -0.38
C THR A 103 10.29 -3.75 -0.73
N VAL A 104 9.73 -2.86 -1.56
CA VAL A 104 10.40 -1.61 -1.97
C VAL A 104 10.73 -0.75 -0.75
N GLU A 105 9.80 -0.61 0.20
CA GLU A 105 10.01 0.15 1.42
C GLU A 105 11.01 -0.48 2.38
N ALA A 106 10.94 -1.80 2.57
CA ALA A 106 11.96 -2.51 3.35
C ALA A 106 13.35 -2.34 2.74
N ALA A 107 13.46 -2.37 1.40
CA ALA A 107 14.70 -2.16 0.67
C ALA A 107 15.22 -0.72 0.75
N ALA A 108 14.34 0.28 0.83
CA ALA A 108 14.69 1.70 0.90
C ALA A 108 15.56 2.06 2.11
N PHE A 109 15.59 1.23 3.16
CA PHE A 109 16.50 1.40 4.30
C PHE A 109 17.96 1.06 3.98
N VAL A 110 18.23 0.36 2.89
CA VAL A 110 19.58 -0.15 2.52
C VAL A 110 19.96 0.11 1.06
N GLU A 111 19.03 0.61 0.24
CA GLU A 111 19.22 0.97 -1.17
C GLU A 111 18.55 2.34 -1.42
N SER A 112 19.15 3.16 -2.28
CA SER A 112 18.70 4.52 -2.57
C SER A 112 18.45 4.80 -4.04
N ASP A 113 18.90 3.92 -4.94
CA ASP A 113 18.62 4.05 -6.37
C ASP A 113 17.16 3.63 -6.67
N PRO A 114 16.32 4.52 -7.24
CA PRO A 114 14.90 4.24 -7.44
C PRO A 114 14.65 3.10 -8.44
N VAL A 115 15.53 2.91 -9.42
CA VAL A 115 15.39 1.81 -10.40
C VAL A 115 15.70 0.48 -9.72
N ARG A 116 16.80 0.40 -8.95
CA ARG A 116 17.16 -0.79 -8.18
C ARG A 116 16.09 -1.14 -7.14
N LEU A 117 15.47 -0.15 -6.50
CA LEU A 117 14.37 -0.38 -5.57
C LEU A 117 13.19 -1.08 -6.25
N VAL A 118 12.78 -0.62 -7.44
CA VAL A 118 11.73 -1.27 -8.23
C VAL A 118 12.15 -2.69 -8.65
N GLU A 119 13.40 -2.89 -9.06
CA GLU A 119 13.94 -4.22 -9.41
C GLU A 119 13.92 -5.19 -8.22
N ILE A 120 14.23 -4.73 -7.01
CA ILE A 120 14.14 -5.51 -5.78
C ILE A 120 12.68 -5.88 -5.49
N GLY A 121 11.75 -4.92 -5.60
CA GLY A 121 10.31 -5.18 -5.47
C GLY A 121 9.80 -6.24 -6.45
N LEU A 122 10.30 -6.23 -7.69
CA LEU A 122 9.98 -7.23 -8.71
C LEU A 122 10.44 -8.65 -8.34
N GLY A 123 11.44 -8.79 -7.46
CA GLY A 123 11.96 -10.07 -6.97
C GLY A 123 10.99 -10.83 -6.07
N GLU A 124 10.10 -10.11 -5.38
CA GLU A 124 9.20 -10.67 -4.37
C GLU A 124 7.75 -10.88 -4.88
N ILE A 125 7.53 -10.77 -6.19
CA ILE A 125 6.23 -11.05 -6.82
C ILE A 125 6.39 -12.09 -7.95
N PRO A 126 5.32 -12.82 -8.35
CA PRO A 126 5.43 -13.79 -9.41
C PRO A 126 5.94 -13.17 -10.71
N SER A 127 7.05 -13.69 -11.23
CA SER A 127 7.79 -13.10 -12.36
C SER A 127 6.95 -12.91 -13.63
N ASN A 128 5.93 -13.74 -13.83
CA ASN A 128 5.04 -13.75 -14.99
C ASN A 128 3.64 -13.15 -14.70
N CYS A 129 3.49 -12.31 -13.67
CA CYS A 129 2.23 -11.60 -13.42
C CYS A 129 2.12 -10.29 -14.24
N ARG A 130 0.89 -9.77 -14.35
CA ARG A 130 0.61 -8.53 -15.10
C ARG A 130 1.29 -7.32 -14.46
N LEU A 131 1.33 -7.25 -13.13
CA LEU A 131 2.03 -6.20 -12.40
C LEU A 131 3.54 -6.18 -12.74
N ALA A 132 4.21 -7.33 -12.68
CA ALA A 132 5.63 -7.43 -13.01
C ALA A 132 5.92 -7.05 -14.48
N ALA A 133 5.05 -7.45 -15.40
CA ALA A 133 5.17 -7.06 -16.81
C ALA A 133 5.01 -5.55 -17.01
N ALA A 134 4.01 -4.93 -16.36
CA ALA A 134 3.75 -3.50 -16.45
C ALA A 134 4.89 -2.66 -15.88
N LEU A 135 5.43 -3.03 -14.71
CA LEU A 135 6.56 -2.34 -14.07
C LEU A 135 7.84 -2.45 -14.91
N ARG A 136 8.16 -3.62 -15.47
CA ARG A 136 9.31 -3.76 -16.38
C ARG A 136 9.17 -2.93 -17.65
N LYS A 137 7.96 -2.91 -18.24
CA LYS A 137 7.67 -2.06 -19.39
C LYS A 137 7.82 -0.58 -19.03
N ALA A 138 7.27 -0.15 -17.90
CA ALA A 138 7.41 1.21 -17.40
C ALA A 138 8.88 1.62 -17.20
N LEU A 139 9.72 0.78 -16.59
CA LEU A 139 11.15 1.05 -16.45
C LEU A 139 11.87 1.26 -17.79
N ALA A 140 11.42 0.62 -18.86
CA ALA A 140 11.95 0.82 -20.20
C ALA A 140 11.38 2.07 -20.91
N GLU A 141 10.15 2.48 -20.58
CA GLU A 141 9.50 3.65 -21.17
C GLU A 141 9.91 4.96 -20.50
N ILE A 142 10.01 5.01 -19.17
CA ILE A 142 10.32 6.21 -18.39
C ILE A 142 11.48 7.04 -18.98
N PRO A 143 12.64 6.46 -19.35
CA PRO A 143 13.75 7.24 -19.91
C PRO A 143 13.49 7.91 -21.27
N LYS A 144 12.39 7.57 -21.95
CA LYS A 144 12.00 8.13 -23.25
C LYS A 144 11.11 9.38 -23.13
N HIS A 145 10.73 9.76 -21.91
CA HIS A 145 9.83 10.86 -21.61
C HIS A 145 10.58 11.92 -20.79
N ASP A 146 10.24 13.20 -21.00
CA ASP A 146 10.95 14.34 -20.39
C ASP A 146 10.59 14.54 -18.90
N GLY A 147 9.48 13.95 -18.46
CA GLY A 147 8.94 14.09 -17.11
C GLY A 147 7.54 13.47 -16.98
N MET A 148 6.95 13.57 -15.79
CA MET A 148 5.68 12.92 -15.46
C MET A 148 4.55 13.29 -16.43
N GLU A 149 4.39 14.56 -16.78
CA GLU A 149 3.33 15.00 -17.70
C GLU A 149 3.40 14.27 -19.05
N SER A 150 4.59 14.19 -19.66
CA SER A 150 4.78 13.46 -20.92
C SER A 150 4.64 11.95 -20.77
N PHE A 151 4.97 11.39 -19.60
CA PHE A 151 4.81 9.97 -19.29
C PHE A 151 3.34 9.59 -19.09
N MET A 152 2.51 10.50 -18.59
CA MET A 152 1.08 10.25 -18.43
C MET A 152 0.36 10.01 -19.75
N ALA A 153 0.85 10.58 -20.87
CA ALA A 153 0.33 10.24 -22.19
C ALA A 153 0.52 8.75 -22.54
N TYR A 154 1.65 8.14 -22.13
CA TYR A 154 1.87 6.70 -22.25
C TYR A 154 0.96 5.91 -21.28
N MET A 155 0.79 6.40 -20.06
CA MET A 155 -0.10 5.77 -19.07
C MET A 155 -1.56 5.73 -19.54
N ASP A 156 -2.03 6.79 -20.19
CA ASP A 156 -3.38 6.88 -20.74
C ASP A 156 -3.60 5.90 -21.90
N ASP A 157 -2.62 5.74 -22.80
CA ASP A 157 -2.68 4.77 -23.89
C ASP A 157 -2.66 3.32 -23.37
N GLU A 158 -1.76 3.02 -22.43
CA GLU A 158 -1.55 1.66 -21.93
C GLU A 158 -2.63 1.21 -20.92
N PHE A 159 -3.08 2.12 -20.05
CA PHE A 159 -3.91 1.81 -18.88
C PHE A 159 -5.23 2.59 -18.82
N GLY A 160 -5.58 3.41 -19.83
CA GLY A 160 -6.75 4.29 -19.78
C GLY A 160 -8.11 3.61 -19.59
N THR A 161 -8.20 2.28 -19.82
CA THR A 161 -9.41 1.50 -19.53
C THR A 161 -9.44 0.89 -18.12
N MET A 162 -8.37 1.01 -17.34
CA MET A 162 -8.33 0.53 -15.95
C MET A 162 -9.00 1.54 -15.02
N SER A 163 -9.46 1.04 -13.86
CA SER A 163 -9.88 1.93 -12.77
C SER A 163 -8.72 2.83 -12.35
N SER A 164 -9.00 4.09 -11.99
CA SER A 164 -8.00 5.02 -11.46
C SER A 164 -7.39 4.52 -10.15
N VAL A 165 -8.04 3.59 -9.46
CA VAL A 165 -7.56 2.96 -8.20
C VAL A 165 -7.14 1.49 -8.40
N HIS A 166 -6.84 1.07 -9.63
CA HIS A 166 -6.35 -0.28 -9.89
C HIS A 166 -4.89 -0.45 -9.40
N THR A 167 -4.47 -1.63 -8.95
CA THR A 167 -3.12 -1.78 -8.37
C THR A 167 -2.00 -1.50 -9.39
N ILE A 168 -2.16 -2.01 -10.62
CA ILE A 168 -1.10 -1.95 -11.66
C ILE A 168 -0.71 -0.52 -12.05
N ASN A 169 -1.66 0.31 -12.46
CA ASN A 169 -1.37 1.67 -12.93
C ASN A 169 -0.86 2.56 -11.78
N ASN A 170 -1.36 2.37 -10.57
CA ASN A 170 -0.87 3.10 -9.39
C ASN A 170 0.55 2.66 -9.00
N ALA A 171 0.89 1.37 -9.02
CA ALA A 171 2.26 0.92 -8.78
C ALA A 171 3.26 1.44 -9.81
N VAL A 172 2.87 1.48 -11.10
CA VAL A 172 3.68 2.09 -12.17
C VAL A 172 3.86 3.58 -11.94
N LEU A 173 2.80 4.29 -11.55
CA LEU A 173 2.88 5.72 -11.26
C LEU A 173 3.84 6.00 -10.09
N CYS A 174 3.78 5.21 -9.01
CA CYS A 174 4.71 5.33 -7.90
C CYS A 174 6.17 5.15 -8.35
N ALA A 175 6.45 4.13 -9.18
CA ALA A 175 7.80 3.92 -9.73
C ALA A 175 8.29 5.13 -10.54
N ALA A 176 7.43 5.68 -11.42
CA ALA A 176 7.75 6.86 -12.20
C ALA A 176 7.99 8.10 -11.32
N ALA A 177 7.19 8.31 -10.28
CA ALA A 177 7.31 9.44 -9.36
C ALA A 177 8.62 9.40 -8.55
N LEU A 178 9.07 8.21 -8.14
CA LEU A 178 10.37 8.03 -7.47
C LEU A 178 11.54 8.39 -8.40
N ILE A 179 11.45 8.00 -9.68
CA ILE A 179 12.49 8.25 -10.69
C ILE A 179 12.51 9.73 -11.11
N TYR A 180 11.39 10.30 -11.54
CA TYR A 180 11.32 11.70 -11.97
C TYR A 180 11.58 12.67 -10.83
N GLY A 181 11.08 12.35 -9.62
CA GLY A 181 11.34 13.12 -8.41
C GLY A 181 12.76 12.94 -7.85
N LYS A 182 13.60 12.09 -8.46
CA LYS A 182 15.02 11.86 -8.12
C LYS A 182 15.24 11.56 -6.64
N MET A 183 14.34 10.77 -6.06
CA MET A 183 14.32 10.46 -4.63
C MET A 183 14.32 11.66 -3.68
N ASN A 184 13.89 12.84 -4.13
CA ASN A 184 13.64 13.97 -3.25
C ASN A 184 12.22 13.89 -2.66
N PRO A 185 12.02 13.91 -1.34
CA PRO A 185 10.70 13.70 -0.73
C PRO A 185 9.61 14.64 -1.26
N ASP A 186 9.86 15.96 -1.33
CA ASP A 186 8.88 16.92 -1.83
C ASP A 186 8.61 16.72 -3.33
N ALA A 187 9.67 16.56 -4.14
CA ALA A 187 9.52 16.39 -5.58
C ALA A 187 8.80 15.08 -5.93
N CYS A 188 9.17 13.96 -5.31
CA CYS A 188 8.53 12.67 -5.54
C CYS A 188 7.03 12.71 -5.19
N VAL A 189 6.63 13.36 -4.09
CA VAL A 189 5.21 13.55 -3.75
C VAL A 189 4.52 14.44 -4.81
N CYS A 190 5.15 15.53 -5.23
CA CYS A 190 4.61 16.40 -6.27
C CYS A 190 4.45 15.68 -7.62
N GLU A 191 5.39 14.82 -8.01
CA GLU A 191 5.28 14.00 -9.23
C GLU A 191 4.13 12.99 -9.12
N ALA A 192 3.99 12.32 -7.97
CA ALA A 192 2.88 11.39 -7.73
C ALA A 192 1.51 12.10 -7.82
N VAL A 193 1.39 13.31 -7.25
CA VAL A 193 0.16 14.11 -7.33
C VAL A 193 -0.08 14.61 -8.76
N THR A 194 0.97 15.04 -9.48
CA THR A 194 0.89 15.46 -10.88
C THR A 194 0.38 14.35 -11.79
N GLY A 195 0.80 13.10 -11.55
CA GLY A 195 0.35 11.94 -12.31
C GLY A 195 -1.10 11.52 -12.05
N GLY A 196 -1.77 12.11 -11.05
CA GLY A 196 -3.18 11.85 -10.79
C GLY A 196 -3.44 10.44 -10.24
N LEU A 197 -4.48 9.78 -10.76
CA LEU A 197 -5.00 8.51 -10.26
C LEU A 197 -5.41 8.61 -8.78
N ASP A 198 -4.87 7.76 -7.91
CA ASP A 198 -5.15 7.74 -6.47
C ASP A 198 -4.13 8.61 -5.70
N THR A 199 -4.27 9.93 -5.81
CA THR A 199 -3.22 10.90 -5.46
C THR A 199 -2.78 10.88 -4.00
N ASP A 200 -3.72 10.64 -3.07
CA ASP A 200 -3.41 10.58 -1.63
C ASP A 200 -2.58 9.34 -1.31
N CYS A 201 -3.00 8.19 -1.86
CA CYS A 201 -2.36 6.89 -1.68
C CYS A 201 -0.97 6.85 -2.32
N ASN A 202 -0.85 7.26 -3.59
CA ASN A 202 0.43 7.28 -4.29
C ASN A 202 1.40 8.28 -3.66
N GLY A 203 0.90 9.47 -3.28
CA GLY A 203 1.70 10.47 -2.58
C GLY A 203 2.20 9.98 -1.23
N ALA A 204 1.38 9.25 -0.47
CA ALA A 204 1.76 8.66 0.81
C ALA A 204 2.89 7.63 0.65
N THR A 205 2.70 6.61 -0.20
CA THR A 205 3.70 5.54 -0.40
C THR A 205 5.00 6.09 -0.98
N VAL A 206 4.94 6.94 -2.01
CA VAL A 206 6.15 7.55 -2.61
C VAL A 206 6.87 8.45 -1.62
N GLY A 207 6.12 9.24 -0.83
CA GLY A 207 6.66 10.06 0.24
C GLY A 207 7.32 9.25 1.35
N ALA A 208 6.76 8.08 1.70
CA ALA A 208 7.35 7.15 2.66
C ALA A 208 8.69 6.61 2.15
N ILE A 209 8.74 6.09 0.93
CA ILE A 209 9.97 5.55 0.31
C ILE A 209 11.06 6.63 0.23
N ALA A 210 10.74 7.81 -0.31
CA ALA A 210 11.70 8.91 -0.38
C ALA A 210 12.10 9.44 0.99
N GLY A 211 11.18 9.41 1.95
CA GLY A 211 11.44 9.78 3.33
C GLY A 211 12.43 8.85 4.03
N ILE A 212 12.30 7.55 3.82
CA ILE A 212 13.23 6.54 4.34
C ILE A 212 14.65 6.81 3.81
N VAL A 213 14.79 6.95 2.48
CA VAL A 213 16.09 7.18 1.82
C VAL A 213 16.74 8.50 2.27
N ALA A 214 15.96 9.58 2.33
CA ALA A 214 16.47 10.88 2.76
C ALA A 214 16.85 10.90 4.25
N GLY A 215 16.13 10.14 5.07
CA GLY A 215 16.26 10.16 6.53
C GLY A 215 15.96 11.54 7.13
N ARG A 216 15.93 11.63 8.47
CA ARG A 216 15.49 12.86 9.17
C ARG A 216 16.29 14.12 8.83
N ARG A 217 17.58 13.96 8.50
CA ARG A 217 18.48 15.08 8.18
C ARG A 217 18.19 15.71 6.82
N TYR A 218 17.82 14.91 5.83
CA TYR A 218 17.60 15.37 4.45
C TYR A 218 16.14 15.29 4.02
N PHE A 219 15.23 14.89 4.92
CA PHE A 219 13.77 15.03 4.75
C PHE A 219 13.32 16.48 4.51
N GLY A 220 14.24 17.45 4.64
CA GLY A 220 14.09 18.89 4.42
C GLY A 220 13.21 19.25 3.24
N GLY A 221 11.93 19.33 3.54
CA GLY A 221 10.84 19.64 2.64
C GLY A 221 9.93 20.67 3.28
N THR A 222 9.41 21.57 2.46
CA THR A 222 8.52 22.64 2.91
C THR A 222 7.15 22.11 3.35
N LEU A 223 6.81 20.89 2.95
CA LEU A 223 5.51 20.26 3.17
C LEU A 223 5.37 19.67 4.58
N ALA A 224 6.38 18.95 5.06
CA ALA A 224 6.35 18.22 6.32
C ALA A 224 6.00 19.11 7.53
N ALA A 225 6.63 20.29 7.61
CA ALA A 225 6.39 21.24 8.69
C ALA A 225 4.93 21.74 8.73
N ARG A 226 4.22 21.75 7.60
CA ARG A 226 2.82 22.20 7.51
C ARG A 226 1.83 21.21 8.13
N LEU A 227 2.22 19.94 8.27
CA LEU A 227 1.39 18.90 8.87
C LEU A 227 1.36 18.95 10.41
N ASN A 228 2.21 19.78 11.03
CA ASN A 228 2.26 20.01 12.49
C ASN A 228 2.34 18.72 13.32
N ASP A 229 3.03 17.69 12.80
CA ASP A 229 3.25 16.39 13.48
C ASP A 229 1.95 15.78 14.05
N THR A 230 0.80 16.01 13.42
CA THR A 230 -0.50 15.61 13.97
C THR A 230 -1.33 14.89 12.91
N ILE A 231 -1.79 13.68 13.26
CA ILE A 231 -2.76 12.91 12.50
C ILE A 231 -4.05 12.84 13.30
N LYS A 232 -5.17 13.17 12.65
CA LYS A 232 -6.51 13.02 13.20
C LYS A 232 -7.20 11.88 12.46
N ALA A 233 -7.34 10.73 13.12
CA ALA A 233 -8.01 9.57 12.55
C ALA A 233 -9.39 9.36 13.17
N GLU A 234 -10.34 8.82 12.41
CA GLU A 234 -11.66 8.44 12.96
C GLU A 234 -11.66 7.03 13.57
N PHE A 235 -10.53 6.61 14.13
CA PHE A 235 -10.32 5.25 14.60
C PHE A 235 -9.96 5.20 16.10
N GLY A 236 -10.91 4.76 16.91
CA GLY A 236 -10.69 4.36 18.31
C GLY A 236 -9.87 5.34 19.15
N GLU A 237 -8.78 4.84 19.75
CA GLU A 237 -7.85 5.60 20.58
C GLU A 237 -6.93 6.56 19.80
N PHE A 238 -6.92 6.48 18.47
CA PHE A 238 -6.05 7.26 17.58
C PHE A 238 -6.69 8.54 17.05
N ARG A 239 -7.70 9.07 17.75
CA ARG A 239 -8.41 10.31 17.34
C ARG A 239 -7.49 11.51 17.11
N CYS A 240 -6.40 11.58 17.87
CA CYS A 240 -5.34 12.54 17.68
C CYS A 240 -4.02 11.88 18.10
N VAL A 241 -3.13 11.66 17.14
CA VAL A 241 -1.84 10.99 17.36
C VAL A 241 -0.74 11.73 16.62
N THR A 242 0.49 11.74 17.15
CA THR A 242 1.60 12.38 16.45
C THR A 242 2.33 11.41 15.52
N MET A 243 2.83 11.91 14.40
CA MET A 243 3.63 11.09 13.48
C MET A 243 4.89 10.58 14.19
N ALA A 244 5.49 11.40 15.06
CA ALA A 244 6.60 10.99 15.92
C ALA A 244 6.26 9.79 16.82
N SER A 245 5.07 9.76 17.44
CA SER A 245 4.67 8.63 18.30
C SER A 245 4.40 7.36 17.51
N LEU A 246 3.86 7.47 16.29
CA LEU A 246 3.67 6.34 15.38
C LEU A 246 5.01 5.79 14.90
N ALA A 247 5.97 6.66 14.58
CA ALA A 247 7.33 6.26 14.22
C ALA A 247 8.01 5.49 15.36
N GLU A 248 7.88 5.94 16.62
CA GLU A 248 8.43 5.21 17.77
C GLU A 248 7.74 3.84 17.96
N ARG A 249 6.42 3.76 17.86
CA ARG A 249 5.70 2.47 17.92
C ARG A 249 6.17 1.52 16.82
N THR A 250 6.37 2.03 15.62
CA THR A 250 6.87 1.25 14.47
C THR A 250 8.29 0.76 14.72
N LEU A 251 9.16 1.59 15.30
CA LEU A 251 10.51 1.19 15.71
C LEU A 251 10.50 0.06 16.74
N GLN A 252 9.55 0.06 17.67
CA GLN A 252 9.40 -1.05 18.63
C GLN A 252 8.93 -2.35 17.95
N ALA A 253 8.07 -2.25 16.92
CA ALA A 253 7.70 -3.41 16.11
C ALA A 253 8.92 -3.99 15.37
N TYR A 254 9.71 -3.13 14.71
CA TYR A 254 10.98 -3.53 14.07
C TYR A 254 11.93 -4.22 15.05
N LYS A 255 12.16 -3.64 16.24
CA LYS A 255 13.01 -4.24 17.28
C LYS A 255 12.50 -5.61 17.72
N SER A 256 11.19 -5.77 17.90
CA SER A 256 10.59 -7.03 18.34
C SER A 256 10.77 -8.16 17.32
N MET A 257 10.72 -7.84 16.02
CA MET A 257 10.92 -8.83 14.96
C MET A 257 12.39 -9.21 14.78
N ASN A 258 13.32 -8.31 15.12
CA ASN A 258 14.75 -8.56 15.06
C ASN A 258 15.36 -9.08 16.38
N ALA A 259 14.61 -9.06 17.49
CA ALA A 259 15.11 -9.53 18.80
C ALA A 259 15.44 -11.03 18.85
N ASN A 260 15.00 -11.81 17.86
CA ASN A 260 15.22 -13.25 17.75
C ASN A 260 16.15 -13.64 16.57
N ARG A 261 16.86 -12.69 15.98
CA ARG A 261 17.80 -12.91 14.87
C ARG A 261 19.26 -12.82 15.32
#